data_AF-A0A8J9R315-F1
#
_entry.id   AF-A0A8J9R315-F1
#
_cell.length_a   1.000
_cell.length_b   1.000
_cell.length_c   1.000
_cell.angle_alpha   90.00
_cell.angle_beta   90.00
_cell.angle_gamma   90.00
#
_symmetry.space_group_name_H-M   'P 1'
#
loop_
_entity.id
_entity.type
_entity.pdbx_description
1 polymer ?
#
loop_
_entity_poly.entity_id
_entity_poly.type
_entity_poly.pdbx_seq_one_letter_code
_entity_poly.pdbx_strand_id
1 'polypeptide(L)'
;SIMHQKFSNSSSEVYFPRNNAVEWKPHCSTCDVCNSSKNWGKRKGTMNQNSLIKKRKISVEHGKKNKNGKISPLWKKNRTLNQIKSKCKHFHLDSNLLVVDFPSDFTKSVTCQVCEHILSDPVQTSCKHLFCRICILKYFKLMGCYCPACRHTCFPTDLATPVKSFLNILNSLVLKCTVTGCDEEILLAKYSQHISKHKEMKGKEAYVHINKGGRP
;
A
#
# COMPACT_ATOMS: atom_id res chain seq x y z
N SER A 1 -17.45 -49.51 21.85
CA SER A 1 -18.43 -48.63 22.50
C SER A 1 -18.18 -47.19 22.10
N ILE A 2 -19.09 -46.64 21.30
CA ILE A 2 -19.06 -45.27 20.78
C ILE A 2 -19.75 -44.39 21.82
N MET A 3 -19.01 -43.50 22.48
CA MET A 3 -19.55 -42.55 23.45
C MET A 3 -19.93 -41.26 22.71
N HIS A 4 -21.21 -41.10 22.40
CA HIS A 4 -21.77 -39.83 21.94
C HIS A 4 -21.91 -38.87 23.13
N GLN A 5 -21.07 -37.83 23.18
CA GLN A 5 -21.28 -36.74 24.13
C GLN A 5 -22.01 -35.58 23.43
N LYS A 6 -23.32 -35.52 23.66
CA LYS A 6 -24.18 -34.39 23.28
C LYS A 6 -23.87 -33.22 24.21
N PHE A 7 -23.45 -32.08 23.67
CA PHE A 7 -23.52 -30.80 24.38
C PHE A 7 -24.59 -29.93 23.71
N SER A 8 -25.49 -29.45 24.55
CA SER A 8 -26.68 -28.66 24.28
C SER A 8 -26.36 -27.26 23.77
N ASN A 9 -26.95 -26.87 22.64
CA ASN A 9 -27.09 -25.49 22.20
C ASN A 9 -28.04 -24.75 23.17
N SER A 10 -27.52 -23.81 23.94
CA SER A 10 -28.34 -22.75 24.55
C SER A 10 -27.95 -21.42 23.92
N SER A 11 -28.89 -20.80 23.21
CA SER A 11 -28.72 -19.47 22.65
C SER A 11 -28.80 -18.46 23.79
N SER A 12 -27.67 -17.84 24.14
CA SER A 12 -27.67 -16.66 25.02
C SER A 12 -28.20 -15.48 24.21
N GLU A 13 -29.49 -15.17 24.34
CA GLU A 13 -30.06 -13.93 23.82
C GLU A 13 -29.50 -12.76 24.65
N VAL A 14 -28.53 -12.05 24.10
CA VAL A 14 -28.05 -10.78 24.68
C VAL A 14 -28.97 -9.67 24.19
N TYR A 15 -29.84 -9.20 25.08
CA TYR A 15 -30.69 -8.04 24.87
C TYR A 15 -29.83 -6.77 24.71
N PHE A 16 -29.91 -6.11 23.55
CA PHE A 16 -29.31 -4.81 23.32
C PHE A 16 -30.39 -3.72 23.36
N PRO A 17 -30.47 -2.88 24.41
CA PRO A 17 -31.35 -1.73 24.41
C PRO A 17 -30.93 -0.76 23.30
N ARG A 18 -31.94 -0.35 22.52
CA ARG A 18 -31.85 0.50 21.33
C ARG A 18 -31.43 1.93 21.68
N ASN A 19 -30.48 2.46 20.91
CA ASN A 19 -30.15 3.87 20.64
C ASN A 19 -30.27 4.87 21.80
N ASN A 20 -29.16 5.11 22.50
CA ASN A 20 -28.77 6.44 22.96
C ASN A 20 -27.28 6.61 22.63
N ALA A 21 -26.89 7.69 21.96
CA ALA A 21 -25.48 7.99 21.74
C ALA A 21 -24.81 8.16 23.10
N VAL A 22 -23.81 7.33 23.41
CA VAL A 22 -23.04 7.45 24.65
C VAL A 22 -22.22 8.73 24.53
N GLU A 23 -22.59 9.74 25.30
CA GLU A 23 -21.83 10.98 25.41
C GLU A 23 -20.49 10.68 26.08
N TRP A 24 -19.42 10.71 25.30
CA TRP A 24 -18.06 10.49 25.80
C TRP A 24 -17.61 11.67 26.64
N LYS A 25 -17.51 11.46 27.96
CA LYS A 25 -16.86 12.40 28.87
C LYS A 25 -15.35 12.17 28.88
N PRO A 26 -14.50 13.22 28.88
CA PRO A 26 -13.06 13.08 29.05
C PRO A 26 -12.73 12.36 30.36
N HIS A 27 -11.68 11.54 30.35
CA HIS A 27 -11.25 10.79 31.52
C HIS A 27 -10.87 11.72 32.69
N CYS A 28 -11.30 11.36 33.90
CA CYS A 28 -10.86 12.03 35.13
C CYS A 28 -9.41 11.62 35.45
N SER A 29 -8.62 12.52 36.02
CA SER A 29 -7.21 12.28 36.42
C SER A 29 -7.06 11.23 37.54
N THR A 30 -8.17 10.79 38.15
CA THR A 30 -8.22 9.76 39.19
C THR A 30 -8.98 8.52 38.69
N CYS A 31 -8.44 7.86 37.66
CA CYS A 31 -8.97 6.60 37.14
C CYS A 31 -8.15 5.41 37.66
N ASP A 32 -8.74 4.51 38.44
CA ASP A 32 -8.04 3.36 39.04
C ASP A 32 -7.51 2.34 38.00
N VAL A 33 -8.02 2.37 36.77
CA VAL A 33 -7.47 1.59 35.64
C VAL A 33 -6.17 2.22 35.11
N CYS A 34 -6.08 3.55 35.11
CA CYS A 34 -4.88 4.28 34.66
C CYS A 34 -3.83 4.41 35.79
N ASN A 35 -4.27 4.38 37.05
CA ASN A 35 -3.40 4.60 38.21
C ASN A 35 -2.71 3.34 38.76
N SER A 36 -3.05 2.15 38.26
CA SER A 36 -2.50 0.88 38.75
C SER A 36 -1.18 0.45 38.08
N SER A 37 -0.48 1.36 37.37
CA SER A 37 0.85 1.08 36.82
C SER A 37 1.96 1.98 37.36
N LYS A 38 2.35 1.81 38.63
CA LYS A 38 3.66 2.29 39.10
C LYS A 38 4.30 1.29 40.07
N ASN A 39 5.27 0.52 39.55
CA ASN A 39 6.56 0.25 40.19
C ASN A 39 7.46 -0.59 39.27
N TRP A 40 8.01 0.03 38.21
CA TRP A 40 9.22 -0.50 37.57
C TRP A 40 10.43 0.16 38.23
N GLY A 41 10.98 -0.51 39.25
CA GLY A 41 12.20 -0.10 39.92
C GLY A 41 13.38 -0.06 38.95
N LYS A 42 14.06 1.09 38.89
CA LYS A 42 15.41 1.20 38.33
C LYS A 42 16.36 0.30 39.15
N ARG A 43 17.16 -0.54 38.50
CA ARG A 43 18.41 -1.02 39.10
C ARG A 43 19.61 -0.58 38.26
N LYS A 44 20.43 0.26 38.92
CA LYS A 44 21.78 0.70 38.59
C LYS A 44 22.73 -0.50 38.75
N GLY A 45 23.71 -0.66 37.86
CA GLY A 45 24.54 -1.86 37.78
C GLY A 45 25.73 -1.92 38.75
N THR A 46 26.35 -3.10 38.82
CA THR A 46 27.80 -3.35 38.98
C THR A 46 28.14 -4.84 38.80
N MET A 47 29.44 -5.10 38.65
CA MET A 47 30.17 -6.20 38.02
C MET A 47 30.22 -7.55 38.77
N ASN A 48 30.40 -8.61 37.97
CA ASN A 48 31.21 -9.83 38.16
C ASN A 48 30.75 -10.94 39.14
N GLN A 49 30.63 -12.18 38.64
CA GLN A 49 31.50 -13.32 38.98
C GLN A 49 31.12 -14.58 38.17
N ASN A 50 32.15 -15.41 37.98
CA ASN A 50 32.28 -16.56 37.08
C ASN A 50 31.45 -17.80 37.46
N SER A 51 31.12 -18.64 36.48
CA SER A 51 31.23 -20.11 36.62
C SER A 51 31.24 -20.86 35.27
N LEU A 52 32.45 -21.15 34.81
CA LEU A 52 32.95 -22.41 34.23
C LEU A 52 31.98 -23.30 33.42
N ILE A 53 32.13 -23.31 32.08
CA ILE A 53 32.07 -24.57 31.28
C ILE A 53 33.19 -24.56 30.22
N LYS A 54 33.99 -25.63 30.28
CA LYS A 54 35.13 -26.14 29.50
C LYS A 54 35.54 -25.48 28.17
N LYS A 55 36.84 -25.14 28.10
CA LYS A 55 37.60 -24.82 26.88
C LYS A 55 37.82 -26.05 26.00
N ARG A 56 37.74 -25.88 24.68
CA ARG A 56 38.56 -26.60 23.68
C ARG A 56 39.23 -25.55 22.78
N LYS A 57 40.56 -25.45 22.84
CA LYS A 57 41.40 -24.61 21.96
C LYS A 57 41.43 -25.24 20.56
N ILE A 58 41.29 -24.43 19.50
CA ILE A 58 42.02 -24.55 18.23
C ILE A 58 42.03 -23.16 17.55
N SER A 59 43.24 -22.74 17.17
CA SER A 59 43.65 -21.78 16.14
C SER A 59 43.02 -20.38 16.04
N VAL A 60 43.91 -19.39 16.05
CA VAL A 60 43.68 -18.02 15.59
C VAL A 60 43.50 -18.05 14.07
N GLU A 61 42.29 -17.78 13.60
CA GLU A 61 42.09 -17.23 12.26
C GLU A 61 41.14 -16.03 12.32
N HIS A 62 41.61 -14.94 11.72
CA HIS A 62 40.94 -13.65 11.66
C HIS A 62 39.67 -13.72 10.81
N GLY A 63 38.56 -14.13 11.41
CA GLY A 63 37.23 -14.01 10.83
C GLY A 63 36.73 -12.56 10.87
N LYS A 64 36.90 -11.82 9.77
CA LYS A 64 36.35 -10.48 9.57
C LYS A 64 34.84 -10.48 9.85
N LYS A 65 34.42 -9.80 10.93
CA LYS A 65 33.01 -9.48 11.20
C LYS A 65 32.49 -8.57 10.08
N ASN A 66 31.73 -9.13 9.15
CA ASN A 66 30.98 -8.36 8.16
C ASN A 66 29.78 -7.66 8.83
N LYS A 67 30.03 -6.53 9.49
CA LYS A 67 28.98 -5.55 9.83
C LYS A 67 28.63 -4.77 8.56
N ASN A 68 27.74 -5.30 7.73
CA ASN A 68 27.16 -4.56 6.60
C ASN A 68 25.63 -4.59 6.63
N GLY A 69 25.04 -4.13 7.73
CA GLY A 69 23.72 -3.51 7.67
C GLY A 69 23.87 -2.10 7.09
N LYS A 70 24.05 -1.98 5.77
CA LYS A 70 24.04 -0.68 5.09
C LYS A 70 22.61 -0.13 5.15
N ILE A 71 22.28 0.60 6.22
CA ILE A 71 21.14 1.50 6.21
C ILE A 71 21.48 2.56 5.15
N SER A 72 20.92 2.42 3.96
CA SER A 72 21.06 3.46 2.94
C SER A 72 20.52 4.78 3.53
N PRO A 73 21.23 5.91 3.35
CA PRO A 73 20.79 7.20 3.87
C PRO A 73 19.35 7.50 3.45
N LEU A 74 18.53 8.05 4.35
CA LEU A 74 17.12 8.41 4.10
C LEU A 74 16.93 9.21 2.79
N TRP A 75 17.88 10.10 2.47
CA TRP A 75 17.87 10.89 1.23
C TRP A 75 17.99 10.04 -0.06
N LYS A 76 18.75 8.94 -0.03
CA LYS A 76 18.86 8.01 -1.17
C LYS A 76 17.54 7.26 -1.39
N LYS A 77 16.78 7.02 -0.31
CA LYS A 77 15.44 6.39 -0.38
C LYS A 77 14.41 7.31 -1.01
N ASN A 78 14.43 8.58 -0.65
CA ASN A 78 13.51 9.57 -1.24
C ASN A 78 13.85 9.83 -2.71
N ARG A 79 15.13 9.94 -3.08
CA ARG A 79 15.55 10.16 -4.48
C ARG A 79 15.10 9.05 -5.42
N THR A 80 15.22 7.80 -4.99
CA THR A 80 14.82 6.64 -5.78
C THR A 80 13.30 6.48 -5.85
N LEU A 81 12.57 6.75 -4.77
CA LEU A 81 11.10 6.81 -4.78
C LEU A 81 10.61 7.88 -5.77
N ASN A 82 11.20 9.07 -5.73
CA ASN A 82 10.92 10.15 -6.67
C ASN A 82 11.23 9.75 -8.13
N GLN A 83 12.27 8.95 -8.34
CA GLN A 83 12.58 8.38 -9.66
C GLN A 83 11.57 7.31 -10.11
N ILE A 84 10.95 6.58 -9.19
CA ILE A 84 9.83 5.69 -9.53
C ILE A 84 8.62 6.54 -9.91
N LYS A 85 8.24 7.50 -9.07
CA LYS A 85 7.13 8.43 -9.29
C LYS A 85 7.25 9.15 -10.62
N SER A 86 8.39 9.76 -10.92
CA SER A 86 8.61 10.50 -12.18
C SER A 86 8.44 9.63 -13.42
N LYS A 87 8.98 8.39 -13.41
CA LYS A 87 8.81 7.46 -14.53
C LYS A 87 7.36 7.04 -14.70
N CYS A 88 6.61 6.86 -13.61
CA CYS A 88 5.22 6.43 -13.67
C CYS A 88 4.25 7.49 -14.21
N LYS A 89 4.62 8.79 -14.22
CA LYS A 89 3.74 9.87 -14.71
C LYS A 89 3.27 9.69 -16.16
N HIS A 90 4.04 8.98 -16.98
CA HIS A 90 3.70 8.71 -18.38
C HIS A 90 2.90 7.42 -18.59
N PHE A 91 2.74 6.60 -17.55
CA PHE A 91 2.09 5.29 -17.65
C PHE A 91 0.84 5.18 -16.79
N HIS A 92 0.79 5.86 -15.64
CA HIS A 92 -0.34 5.83 -14.71
C HIS A 92 -1.13 7.13 -14.76
N LEU A 93 -2.38 7.07 -14.33
CA LEU A 93 -3.28 8.20 -14.24
C LEU A 93 -3.13 8.88 -12.88
N ASP A 94 -3.03 10.21 -12.88
CA ASP A 94 -2.94 11.00 -11.65
C ASP A 94 -4.29 10.98 -10.90
N SER A 95 -4.24 11.00 -9.56
CA SER A 95 -5.46 11.08 -8.73
C SER A 95 -6.20 12.40 -8.91
N ASN A 96 -5.53 13.46 -9.34
CA ASN A 96 -6.15 14.76 -9.62
C ASN A 96 -7.11 14.72 -10.81
N LEU A 97 -7.16 13.61 -11.56
CA LEU A 97 -8.13 13.41 -12.64
C LEU A 97 -9.50 12.95 -12.14
N LEU A 98 -9.63 12.58 -10.86
CA LEU A 98 -10.91 12.17 -10.27
C LEU A 98 -11.92 13.31 -10.35
N VAL A 99 -13.11 13.01 -10.84
CA VAL A 99 -14.21 14.00 -10.94
C VAL A 99 -14.74 14.38 -9.56
N VAL A 100 -14.77 13.40 -8.65
CA VAL A 100 -15.32 13.55 -7.30
C VAL A 100 -14.19 13.82 -6.31
N ASP A 101 -14.37 14.84 -5.49
CA ASP A 101 -13.50 15.16 -4.35
C ASP A 101 -13.74 14.17 -3.20
N PHE A 102 -13.05 13.03 -3.25
CA PHE A 102 -13.13 12.04 -2.19
C PHE A 102 -12.33 12.44 -0.95
N PRO A 103 -12.75 12.00 0.26
CA PRO A 103 -11.93 12.14 1.47
C PRO A 103 -10.53 11.56 1.28
N SER A 104 -9.53 12.15 1.94
CA SER A 104 -8.12 11.77 1.74
C SER A 104 -7.85 10.30 1.95
N ASP A 105 -8.58 9.66 2.87
CA ASP A 105 -8.38 8.26 3.21
C ASP A 105 -8.90 7.33 2.12
N PHE A 106 -10.01 7.71 1.46
CA PHE A 106 -10.49 7.00 0.28
C PHE A 106 -9.51 7.18 -0.88
N THR A 107 -9.06 8.40 -1.15
CA THR A 107 -8.08 8.68 -2.22
C THR A 107 -6.78 7.89 -2.01
N LYS A 108 -6.28 7.79 -0.78
CA LYS A 108 -5.12 6.94 -0.43
C LYS A 108 -5.38 5.46 -0.68
N SER A 109 -6.61 4.98 -0.48
CA SER A 109 -6.97 3.56 -0.67
C SER A 109 -6.97 3.12 -2.14
N VAL A 110 -7.23 4.05 -3.07
CA VAL A 110 -7.26 3.80 -4.53
C VAL A 110 -5.98 4.25 -5.24
N THR A 111 -5.02 4.82 -4.52
CA THR A 111 -3.73 5.28 -5.06
C THR A 111 -2.57 4.40 -4.59
N CYS A 112 -1.55 4.31 -5.43
CA CYS A 112 -0.37 3.53 -5.13
C CYS A 112 0.53 4.25 -4.12
N GLN A 113 0.82 3.62 -2.98
CA GLN A 113 1.69 4.17 -1.92
C GLN A 113 3.19 4.30 -2.30
N VAL A 114 3.55 4.12 -3.58
CA VAL A 114 4.91 4.28 -4.12
C VAL A 114 4.97 5.39 -5.17
N CYS A 115 4.02 5.43 -6.10
CA CYS A 115 4.01 6.44 -7.17
C CYS A 115 2.95 7.54 -6.98
N GLU A 116 2.04 7.38 -6.00
CA GLU A 116 0.95 8.30 -5.68
C GLU A 116 -0.06 8.54 -6.81
N HIS A 117 0.01 7.75 -7.89
CA HIS A 117 -0.99 7.74 -8.95
C HIS A 117 -2.09 6.72 -8.64
N ILE A 118 -3.21 6.79 -9.36
CA ILE A 118 -4.28 5.80 -9.30
C ILE A 118 -3.69 4.41 -9.59
N LEU A 119 -4.12 3.41 -8.82
CA LEU A 119 -3.62 2.05 -8.92
C LEU A 119 -3.84 1.48 -10.35
N SER A 120 -2.72 1.16 -11.01
CA SER A 120 -2.69 0.47 -12.29
C SER A 120 -2.16 -0.94 -12.08
N ASP A 121 -2.95 -1.95 -12.47
CA ASP A 121 -2.65 -3.36 -12.20
C ASP A 121 -2.30 -3.60 -10.71
N PRO A 122 -3.29 -3.40 -9.82
CA PRO A 122 -3.06 -3.40 -8.38
C PRO A 122 -2.68 -4.79 -7.88
N VAL A 123 -1.72 -4.82 -6.97
CA VAL A 123 -1.34 -5.99 -6.18
C VAL A 123 -1.44 -5.67 -4.69
N GLN A 124 -1.85 -6.65 -3.91
CA GLN A 124 -1.97 -6.60 -2.47
C GLN A 124 -0.86 -7.42 -1.83
N THR A 125 -0.18 -6.80 -0.87
CA THR A 125 0.82 -7.47 -0.02
C THR A 125 0.16 -8.29 1.08
N SER A 126 0.91 -9.20 1.72
CA SER A 126 0.46 -9.96 2.90
C SER A 126 -0.07 -9.05 4.02
N CYS A 127 0.58 -7.90 4.24
CA CYS A 127 0.18 -6.84 5.17
C CYS A 127 -0.97 -5.95 4.66
N LYS A 128 -1.70 -6.39 3.63
CA LYS A 128 -2.92 -5.78 3.06
C LYS A 128 -2.79 -4.40 2.40
N HIS A 129 -1.57 -3.89 2.24
CA HIS A 129 -1.31 -2.65 1.49
C HIS A 129 -1.29 -2.89 -0.03
N LEU A 130 -1.71 -1.87 -0.79
CA LEU A 130 -1.92 -1.91 -2.23
C LEU A 130 -0.89 -1.09 -3.00
N PHE A 131 -0.44 -1.64 -4.14
CA PHE A 131 0.55 -1.00 -5.02
C PHE A 131 0.28 -1.37 -6.48
N CYS A 132 0.76 -0.57 -7.43
CA CYS A 132 0.87 -1.04 -8.82
C CYS A 132 1.94 -2.14 -8.89
N ARG A 133 1.69 -3.23 -9.63
CA ARG A 133 2.64 -4.34 -9.76
C ARG A 133 4.04 -3.89 -10.16
N ILE A 134 4.14 -3.01 -11.17
CA ILE A 134 5.43 -2.50 -11.63
C ILE A 134 6.15 -1.65 -10.57
N CYS A 135 5.40 -0.93 -9.72
CA CYS A 135 5.95 -0.04 -8.72
C CYS A 135 6.57 -0.84 -7.56
N ILE A 136 5.83 -1.81 -7.02
CA ILE A 136 6.32 -2.60 -5.88
C ILE A 136 7.48 -3.52 -6.28
N LEU A 137 7.45 -4.12 -7.48
CA LEU A 137 8.56 -4.95 -7.96
C LEU A 137 9.83 -4.12 -8.19
N LYS A 138 9.69 -2.90 -8.71
CA LYS A 138 10.83 -1.98 -8.85
C LYS A 138 11.34 -1.50 -7.49
N TYR A 139 10.45 -1.25 -6.53
CA TYR A 139 10.83 -0.95 -5.16
C TYR A 139 11.65 -2.07 -4.54
N PHE A 140 11.19 -3.32 -4.62
CA PHE A 140 11.92 -4.48 -4.09
C PHE A 140 13.35 -4.59 -4.64
N LYS A 141 13.54 -4.35 -5.95
CA LYS A 141 14.87 -4.36 -6.59
C LYS A 141 15.79 -3.26 -6.06
N LEU A 142 15.26 -2.09 -5.70
CA LEU A 142 16.06 -0.92 -5.32
C LEU A 142 16.26 -0.79 -3.81
N MET A 143 15.25 -1.21 -3.04
CA MET A 143 15.14 -0.93 -1.61
C MET A 143 15.20 -2.18 -0.74
N GLY A 144 14.85 -3.35 -1.28
CA GLY A 144 14.72 -4.60 -0.55
C GLY A 144 13.25 -5.02 -0.34
N CYS A 145 13.07 -6.25 0.14
CA CYS A 145 11.78 -6.94 0.28
C CYS A 145 11.02 -6.53 1.55
N TYR A 146 10.56 -5.28 1.61
CA TYR A 146 9.66 -4.77 2.64
C TYR A 146 8.57 -3.89 2.05
N CYS A 147 7.43 -3.87 2.71
CA CYS A 147 6.30 -3.02 2.36
C CYS A 147 6.68 -1.54 2.51
N PRO A 148 6.53 -0.70 1.46
CA PRO A 148 6.79 0.73 1.53
C PRO A 148 5.94 1.47 2.59
N ALA A 149 4.72 0.99 2.85
CA ALA A 149 3.76 1.68 3.72
C ALA A 149 4.00 1.39 5.21
N CYS A 150 4.17 0.12 5.59
CA CYS A 150 4.29 -0.30 7.00
C CYS A 150 5.64 -0.93 7.37
N ARG A 151 6.55 -1.10 6.41
CA ARG A 151 7.88 -1.72 6.59
C ARG A 151 7.86 -3.19 7.03
N HIS A 152 6.70 -3.84 7.01
CA HIS A 152 6.60 -5.28 7.18
C HIS A 152 7.35 -6.02 6.06
N THR A 153 7.98 -7.15 6.37
CA THR A 153 8.66 -7.99 5.38
C THR A 153 7.66 -8.47 4.33
N CYS A 154 8.01 -8.34 3.06
CA CYS A 154 7.14 -8.74 1.95
C CYS A 154 7.99 -9.14 0.76
N PHE A 155 7.80 -10.36 0.27
CA PHE A 155 8.50 -10.90 -0.88
C PHE A 155 7.66 -10.75 -2.15
N PRO A 156 8.27 -10.75 -3.35
CA PRO A 156 7.55 -10.74 -4.62
C PRO A 156 6.52 -11.87 -4.76
N THR A 157 6.79 -13.01 -4.14
CA THR A 157 5.90 -14.19 -4.11
C THR A 157 4.64 -13.97 -3.27
N ASP A 158 4.65 -12.99 -2.35
CA ASP A 158 3.54 -12.71 -1.44
C ASP A 158 2.53 -11.72 -2.05
N LEU A 159 2.78 -11.28 -3.28
CA LEU A 159 1.90 -10.35 -3.99
C LEU A 159 0.71 -11.11 -4.57
N ALA A 160 -0.48 -10.79 -4.05
CA ALA A 160 -1.74 -11.35 -4.52
C ALA A 160 -2.57 -10.31 -5.25
N THR A 161 -3.48 -10.76 -6.11
CA THR A 161 -4.51 -9.88 -6.68
C THR A 161 -5.46 -9.43 -5.55
N PRO A 162 -5.79 -8.13 -5.45
CA PRO A 162 -6.77 -7.64 -4.47
C PRO A 162 -8.13 -8.29 -4.66
N VAL A 163 -8.94 -8.23 -3.61
CA VAL A 163 -10.31 -8.75 -3.63
C VAL A 163 -11.14 -8.10 -4.75
N LYS A 164 -12.02 -8.89 -5.37
CA LYS A 164 -12.80 -8.46 -6.54
C LYS A 164 -13.68 -7.24 -6.28
N SER A 165 -14.26 -7.12 -5.09
CA SER A 165 -15.06 -5.95 -4.69
C SER A 165 -14.25 -4.66 -4.74
N PHE A 166 -13.01 -4.67 -4.24
CA PHE A 166 -12.10 -3.54 -4.34
C PHE A 166 -11.79 -3.18 -5.80
N LEU A 167 -11.50 -4.19 -6.64
CA LEU A 167 -11.26 -3.96 -8.07
C LEU A 167 -12.48 -3.35 -8.78
N ASN A 168 -13.69 -3.75 -8.39
CA ASN A 168 -14.91 -3.18 -8.95
C ASN A 168 -15.05 -1.71 -8.55
N ILE A 169 -14.83 -1.37 -7.28
CA ILE A 169 -14.84 0.03 -6.80
C ILE A 169 -13.80 0.86 -7.55
N LEU A 170 -12.57 0.36 -7.66
CA LEU A 170 -11.49 1.03 -8.39
C LEU A 170 -11.88 1.29 -9.85
N ASN A 171 -12.43 0.30 -10.54
CA ASN A 171 -12.85 0.39 -11.94
C ASN A 171 -14.06 1.31 -12.17
N SER A 172 -14.84 1.55 -11.12
CA SER A 172 -15.99 2.46 -11.13
C SER A 172 -15.64 3.92 -10.85
N LEU A 173 -14.38 4.24 -10.56
CA LEU A 173 -13.93 5.63 -10.43
C LEU A 173 -14.13 6.38 -11.75
N VAL A 174 -14.62 7.61 -11.68
CA VAL A 174 -14.84 8.47 -12.85
C VAL A 174 -13.70 9.49 -12.94
N LEU A 175 -13.14 9.61 -14.14
CA LEU A 175 -11.98 10.44 -14.44
C LEU A 175 -12.29 11.43 -15.56
N LYS A 176 -11.74 12.64 -15.45
CA LYS A 176 -11.73 13.62 -16.55
C LYS A 176 -10.74 13.19 -17.62
N CYS A 177 -11.11 13.36 -18.89
CA CYS A 177 -10.18 13.17 -19.98
C CYS A 177 -9.03 14.19 -19.94
N THR A 178 -7.81 13.74 -20.26
CA THR A 178 -6.63 14.62 -20.36
C THR A 178 -6.43 15.25 -21.73
N VAL A 179 -7.27 14.92 -22.72
CA VAL A 179 -7.13 15.44 -24.10
C VAL A 179 -7.78 16.80 -24.19
N THR A 180 -7.03 17.81 -24.66
CA THR A 180 -7.53 19.17 -24.88
C THR A 180 -8.72 19.18 -25.83
N GLY A 181 -9.84 19.77 -25.41
CA GLY A 181 -11.09 19.81 -26.18
C GLY A 181 -12.01 18.61 -25.97
N CYS A 182 -11.69 17.72 -25.03
CA CYS A 182 -12.57 16.64 -24.60
C CYS A 182 -12.97 16.80 -23.15
N ASP A 183 -14.25 17.12 -22.92
CA ASP A 183 -14.83 17.32 -21.59
C ASP A 183 -15.59 16.06 -21.09
N GLU A 184 -15.31 14.89 -21.67
CA GLU A 184 -15.93 13.65 -21.25
C GLU A 184 -15.40 13.18 -19.89
N GLU A 185 -16.32 12.63 -19.09
CA GLU A 185 -16.05 11.96 -17.83
C GLU A 185 -16.19 10.45 -18.03
N ILE A 186 -15.11 9.70 -17.76
CA ILE A 186 -14.99 8.30 -18.16
C ILE A 186 -14.67 7.43 -16.94
N LEU A 187 -15.37 6.30 -16.82
CA LEU A 187 -15.02 5.27 -15.86
C LEU A 187 -13.59 4.75 -16.11
N LEU A 188 -12.81 4.54 -15.05
CA LEU A 188 -11.44 4.04 -15.12
C LEU A 188 -11.36 2.76 -15.97
N ALA A 189 -12.35 1.87 -15.85
CA ALA A 189 -12.44 0.64 -16.65
C ALA A 189 -12.43 0.86 -18.17
N LYS A 190 -12.98 1.98 -18.65
CA LYS A 190 -13.13 2.31 -20.08
C LYS A 190 -12.16 3.40 -20.54
N TYR A 191 -11.33 3.94 -19.65
CA TYR A 191 -10.46 5.07 -19.93
C TYR A 191 -9.48 4.78 -21.07
N SER A 192 -8.87 3.59 -21.10
CA SER A 192 -7.95 3.18 -22.17
C SER A 192 -8.63 3.16 -23.55
N GLN A 193 -9.85 2.64 -23.64
CA GLN A 193 -10.63 2.60 -24.88
C GLN A 193 -10.99 4.01 -25.35
N HIS A 194 -11.39 4.90 -24.44
CA HIS A 194 -11.68 6.30 -24.76
C HIS A 194 -10.44 7.02 -25.34
N ILE A 195 -9.27 6.89 -24.71
CA ILE A 195 -8.03 7.51 -25.21
C ILE A 195 -7.61 6.96 -26.59
N SER A 196 -7.86 5.69 -26.87
CA SER A 196 -7.58 5.12 -28.20
C SER A 196 -8.43 5.76 -29.30
N LYS A 197 -9.70 6.08 -29.03
CA LYS A 197 -10.57 6.78 -30.00
C LYS A 197 -10.03 8.15 -30.38
N HIS A 198 -9.50 8.91 -29.41
CA HIS A 198 -8.84 10.19 -29.68
C HIS A 198 -7.64 10.06 -30.62
N LYS A 199 -6.85 9.00 -30.47
CA LYS A 199 -5.70 8.75 -31.35
C LYS A 199 -6.13 8.45 -32.78
N GLU A 200 -7.22 7.69 -32.96
CA GLU A 200 -7.78 7.38 -34.28
C GLU A 200 -8.36 8.62 -34.96
N MET A 201 -9.06 9.49 -34.23
CA MET A 201 -9.61 10.74 -34.77
C MET A 201 -8.51 11.69 -35.26
N LYS A 202 -7.46 11.90 -34.46
CA LYS A 202 -6.29 12.69 -34.88
C LYS A 202 -5.58 12.10 -36.10
N GLY A 203 -5.52 10.77 -36.20
CA GLY A 203 -4.93 10.08 -37.36
C GLY A 203 -5.74 10.28 -38.65
N LYS A 204 -7.08 10.33 -38.56
CA LYS A 204 -7.96 10.56 -39.70
C LYS A 204 -7.94 12.02 -40.19
N GLU A 205 -7.87 12.98 -39.29
CA GLU A 205 -7.70 14.41 -39.64
C GLU A 205 -6.39 14.67 -40.41
N ALA A 206 -5.30 13.96 -40.05
CA ALA A 206 -4.02 14.07 -40.75
C ALA A 206 -4.00 13.40 -42.14
N TYR A 207 -4.95 12.50 -42.44
CA TYR A 207 -5.00 11.73 -43.69
C TYR A 207 -6.04 12.26 -44.71
N VAL A 208 -6.72 13.39 -44.45
CA VAL A 208 -7.67 13.95 -45.41
C VAL A 208 -6.93 14.39 -46.68
N HIS A 209 -7.19 13.64 -47.75
CA HIS A 209 -6.57 13.72 -49.07
C HIS A 209 -6.54 15.14 -49.66
N ILE A 210 -5.34 15.63 -49.94
CA ILE A 210 -5.12 16.72 -50.91
C ILE A 210 -5.33 16.13 -52.31
N ASN A 211 -6.59 15.97 -52.73
CA ASN A 211 -6.90 15.76 -54.15
C ASN A 211 -6.72 17.09 -54.88
N LYS A 212 -5.48 17.39 -55.28
CA LYS A 212 -5.22 18.38 -56.33
C LYS A 212 -5.61 17.76 -57.66
N GLY A 213 -6.89 17.91 -58.03
CA GLY A 213 -7.37 17.67 -59.37
C GLY A 213 -6.55 18.51 -60.36
N GLY A 214 -5.97 17.87 -61.36
CA GLY A 214 -5.18 18.54 -62.37
C GLY A 214 -5.21 17.77 -63.68
N ARG A 215 -6.13 18.15 -64.57
CA ARG A 215 -5.90 18.15 -66.03
C ARG A 215 -6.98 18.97 -66.76
N PRO A 216 -6.61 20.00 -67.53
CA PRO A 216 -7.26 20.34 -68.79
C PRO A 216 -6.73 19.45 -69.92
#